data_AF-A0A3S0L8H7-F1
#
_entry.id   AF-A0A3S0L8H7-F1
#
_cell.length_a   1.000
_cell.length_b   1.000
_cell.length_c   1.000
_cell.angle_alpha   90.00
_cell.angle_beta   90.00
_cell.angle_gamma   90.00
#
_symmetry.space_group_name_H-M   'P 1'
#
loop_
_entity.id
_entity.type
_entity.pdbx_description
1 polymer ?
#
loop_
_entity_poly.entity_id
_entity_poly.type
_entity_poly.pdbx_seq_one_letter_code
_entity_poly.pdbx_strand_id
1 'polypeptide(L)'
;MTPTTDLRLRFAALALMAEALHLGWEALHGGIVTHHLLQRADLPGLSNAWGLLVLPALAAWAAGRWPAPAGPRRSFLAGLVLPLLLGAALSLAFQAQLQSATEALFFGTLLAAVLLPAHRPECLLGFVLGMSWTFGALLPTLIGGLIASASWLLRSVARWAWSVAGRA
;
A
#
# COMPACT_ATOMS: atom_id res chain seq x y z
N MET A 1 -6.34 -21.69 -18.02
CA MET A 1 -6.32 -20.37 -17.34
C MET A 1 -5.57 -19.38 -18.20
N THR A 2 -6.01 -18.11 -18.28
CA THR A 2 -5.27 -17.08 -19.02
C THR A 2 -4.01 -16.67 -18.25
N PRO A 3 -2.94 -16.22 -18.94
CA PRO A 3 -1.69 -15.81 -18.28
C PRO A 3 -1.87 -14.73 -17.20
N THR A 4 -2.85 -13.84 -17.39
CA THR A 4 -3.20 -12.80 -16.42
C THR A 4 -3.89 -13.37 -15.17
N THR A 5 -4.76 -14.37 -15.32
CA THR A 5 -5.41 -15.04 -14.19
C THR A 5 -4.39 -15.78 -13.33
N ASP A 6 -3.46 -16.48 -13.98
CA ASP A 6 -2.36 -17.18 -13.32
C ASP A 6 -1.49 -16.21 -12.51
N LEU A 7 -1.09 -15.07 -13.09
CA LEU A 7 -0.30 -14.06 -12.39
C LEU A 7 -1.02 -13.49 -11.16
N ARG A 8 -2.31 -13.17 -11.28
CA ARG A 8 -3.12 -12.65 -10.15
C ARG A 8 -3.17 -13.64 -8.99
N LEU A 9 -3.35 -14.92 -9.29
CA LEU A 9 -3.37 -15.98 -8.28
C LEU A 9 -1.99 -16.18 -7.64
N ARG A 10 -0.90 -16.12 -8.42
CA ARG A 10 0.46 -16.19 -7.87
C ARG A 10 0.74 -15.04 -6.89
N PHE A 11 0.41 -13.82 -7.26
CA PHE A 11 0.59 -12.65 -6.39
C PHE A 11 -0.29 -12.75 -5.13
N ALA A 12 -1.55 -13.16 -5.28
CA ALA A 12 -2.43 -13.40 -4.13
C ALA A 12 -1.89 -14.49 -3.21
N ALA A 13 -1.43 -15.61 -3.76
CA ALA A 13 -0.89 -16.72 -2.98
C ALA A 13 0.39 -16.33 -2.24
N LEU A 14 1.29 -15.59 -2.89
CA LEU A 14 2.51 -15.08 -2.24
C LEU A 14 2.18 -14.11 -1.11
N ALA A 15 1.24 -13.18 -1.34
CA ALA A 15 0.81 -12.23 -0.32
C ALA A 15 0.08 -12.93 0.85
N LEU A 16 -0.75 -13.94 0.56
CA LEU A 16 -1.42 -14.75 1.57
C LEU A 16 -0.42 -15.53 2.41
N MET A 17 0.56 -16.16 1.77
CA MET A 17 1.60 -16.91 2.45
C MET A 17 2.46 -15.99 3.34
N ALA A 18 2.87 -14.82 2.84
CA ALA A 18 3.63 -13.85 3.62
C ALA A 18 2.84 -13.39 4.86
N GLU A 19 1.56 -13.08 4.71
CA GLU A 19 0.71 -12.64 5.82
C GLU A 19 0.40 -13.79 6.80
N ALA A 20 0.17 -15.01 6.31
CA ALA A 20 -0.03 -16.17 7.17
C ALA A 20 1.22 -16.47 8.01
N LEU A 21 2.42 -16.31 7.45
CA LEU A 21 3.68 -16.43 8.20
C LEU A 21 3.82 -15.32 9.25
N HIS A 22 3.48 -14.08 8.90
CA HIS A 22 3.49 -12.95 9.81
C HIS A 22 2.51 -13.14 10.99
N LEU A 23 1.25 -13.47 10.71
CA LEU A 23 0.24 -13.71 11.74
C LEU A 23 0.52 -14.98 12.55
N GLY A 24 1.13 -15.99 11.92
CA GLY A 24 1.65 -17.16 12.63
C GLY A 24 2.73 -16.77 13.64
N TRP A 25 3.63 -15.87 13.27
CA TRP A 25 4.59 -15.29 14.20
C TRP A 25 3.90 -14.53 15.35
N GLU A 26 2.96 -13.64 15.05
CA GLU A 26 2.19 -12.91 16.09
C GLU A 26 1.47 -13.88 17.05
N ALA A 27 0.78 -14.89 16.50
CA ALA A 27 0.04 -15.88 17.29
C ALA A 27 0.95 -16.65 18.26
N LEU A 28 2.20 -16.91 17.87
CA LEU A 28 3.19 -17.59 18.71
C LEU A 28 3.89 -16.65 19.71
N HIS A 29 3.80 -15.32 19.52
CA HIS A 29 4.54 -14.31 20.30
C HIS A 29 3.63 -13.33 21.06
N GLY A 30 2.42 -13.74 21.44
CA GLY A 30 1.51 -12.93 22.26
C GLY A 30 0.11 -12.73 21.68
N GLY A 31 -0.18 -13.35 20.53
CA GLY A 31 -1.49 -13.28 19.88
C GLY A 31 -1.50 -12.29 18.73
N ILE A 32 -2.51 -12.43 17.86
CA ILE A 32 -2.68 -11.55 16.70
C ILE A 32 -2.98 -10.12 17.18
N VAL A 33 -2.17 -9.17 16.70
CA VAL A 33 -2.23 -7.78 17.15
C VAL A 33 -3.52 -7.10 16.67
N THR A 34 -4.08 -6.24 17.52
CA THR A 34 -5.22 -5.39 17.17
C THR A 34 -4.84 -3.93 17.39
N HIS A 35 -4.85 -3.15 16.31
CA HIS A 35 -4.55 -1.72 16.36
C HIS A 35 -5.84 -0.93 16.56
N HIS A 36 -5.87 -0.08 17.58
CA HIS A 36 -6.99 0.85 17.74
C HIS A 36 -6.77 2.11 16.90
N LEU A 37 -7.87 2.63 16.33
CA LEU A 37 -7.83 3.88 15.57
C LEU A 37 -7.20 4.99 16.43
N LEU A 38 -6.29 5.78 15.84
CA LEU A 38 -5.61 6.88 16.50
C LEU A 38 -4.91 6.50 17.82
N GLN A 39 -4.52 5.22 18.00
CA GLN A 39 -3.93 4.71 19.25
C GLN A 39 -4.84 4.92 20.48
N ARG A 40 -6.16 4.91 20.27
CA ARG A 40 -7.17 5.17 21.30
C ARG A 40 -8.01 3.93 21.60
N ALA A 41 -7.85 3.36 22.78
CA ALA A 41 -8.53 2.12 23.19
C ALA A 41 -10.07 2.22 23.21
N ASP A 42 -10.62 3.43 23.31
CA ASP A 42 -12.06 3.69 23.24
C ASP A 42 -12.64 3.68 21.82
N LEU A 43 -11.78 3.61 20.79
CA LEU A 43 -12.19 3.50 19.39
C LEU A 43 -12.12 2.05 18.89
N PRO A 44 -12.83 1.70 17.80
CA PRO A 44 -12.82 0.36 17.23
C PRO A 44 -11.40 -0.17 16.98
N GLY A 45 -11.18 -1.41 17.41
CA GLY A 45 -9.94 -2.17 17.15
C GLY A 45 -9.97 -2.81 15.77
N LEU A 46 -8.83 -2.76 15.09
CA LEU A 46 -8.58 -3.36 13.78
C LEU A 46 -7.55 -4.48 13.94
N SER A 47 -8.02 -5.73 13.89
CA SER A 47 -7.16 -6.91 14.00
C SER A 47 -6.32 -7.10 12.73
N ASN A 48 -5.05 -7.49 12.90
CA ASN A 48 -4.15 -7.83 11.79
C ASN A 48 -4.64 -9.04 11.00
N ALA A 49 -5.53 -9.89 11.56
CA ALA A 49 -6.13 -11.02 10.86
C ALA A 49 -6.85 -10.61 9.54
N TRP A 50 -7.34 -9.38 9.43
CA TRP A 50 -7.91 -8.86 8.18
C TRP A 50 -6.90 -8.87 7.02
N GLY A 51 -5.60 -8.87 7.30
CA GLY A 51 -4.55 -8.98 6.30
C GLY A 51 -4.65 -10.24 5.44
N LEU A 52 -5.15 -11.36 5.98
CA LEU A 52 -5.37 -12.61 5.22
C LEU A 52 -6.34 -12.42 4.04
N LEU A 53 -7.22 -11.44 4.12
CA LEU A 53 -8.12 -11.06 3.03
C LEU A 53 -7.56 -9.88 2.23
N VAL A 54 -7.12 -8.82 2.92
CA VAL A 54 -6.75 -7.54 2.32
C VAL A 54 -5.51 -7.66 1.44
N LEU A 55 -4.43 -8.28 1.92
CA LEU A 55 -3.18 -8.36 1.16
C LEU A 55 -3.32 -9.20 -0.12
N PRO A 56 -3.93 -10.40 -0.10
CA PRO A 56 -4.12 -11.18 -1.33
C PRO A 56 -5.00 -10.47 -2.35
N ALA A 57 -6.07 -9.81 -1.89
CA ALA A 57 -6.96 -9.04 -2.75
C ALA A 57 -6.22 -7.87 -3.42
N LEU A 58 -5.44 -7.11 -2.63
CA LEU A 58 -4.64 -5.99 -3.12
C LEU A 58 -3.55 -6.47 -4.10
N ALA A 59 -2.88 -7.58 -3.79
CA ALA A 59 -1.86 -8.18 -4.65
C ALA A 59 -2.45 -8.67 -5.99
N ALA A 60 -3.60 -9.35 -5.96
CA ALA A 60 -4.32 -9.77 -7.17
C ALA A 60 -4.81 -8.58 -8.00
N TRP A 61 -5.20 -7.48 -7.36
CA TRP A 61 -5.61 -6.26 -8.06
C TRP A 61 -4.43 -5.59 -8.77
N ALA A 62 -3.30 -5.42 -8.08
CA ALA A 62 -2.07 -4.88 -8.67
C ALA A 62 -1.52 -5.76 -9.80
N ALA A 63 -1.51 -7.08 -9.61
CA ALA A 63 -1.11 -8.04 -10.63
C ALA A 63 -2.00 -7.98 -11.89
N GLY A 64 -3.28 -7.62 -11.73
CA GLY A 64 -4.18 -7.40 -12.87
C GLY A 64 -3.79 -6.20 -13.75
N ARG A 65 -2.94 -5.30 -13.25
CA ARG A 65 -2.38 -4.17 -14.01
C ARG A 65 -0.94 -4.40 -14.45
N TRP A 66 -0.43 -5.63 -14.30
CA TRP A 66 0.90 -5.98 -14.77
C TRP A 66 1.04 -5.66 -16.27
N PRO A 67 2.11 -4.96 -16.67
CA PRO A 67 2.29 -4.57 -18.07
C PRO A 67 2.45 -5.79 -18.97
N ALA A 68 1.93 -5.68 -20.20
CA ALA A 68 2.17 -6.67 -21.24
C ALA A 68 3.70 -6.89 -21.45
N PRO A 69 4.14 -8.00 -22.09
CA PRO A 69 5.56 -8.30 -22.22
C PRO A 69 6.43 -7.18 -22.80
N ALA A 70 5.92 -6.44 -23.80
CA ALA A 70 6.57 -5.27 -24.40
C ALA A 70 6.31 -3.94 -23.65
N GLY A 71 5.52 -3.98 -22.57
CA GLY A 71 5.15 -2.82 -21.76
C GLY A 71 6.24 -2.40 -20.75
N PRO A 72 6.08 -1.23 -20.11
CA PRO A 72 7.11 -0.61 -19.28
C PRO A 72 7.23 -1.27 -17.89
N ARG A 73 7.77 -2.50 -17.83
CA ARG A 73 7.96 -3.27 -16.58
C ARG A 73 8.73 -2.51 -15.50
N ARG A 74 9.74 -1.72 -15.89
CA ARG A 74 10.53 -0.89 -14.96
C ARG A 74 9.66 0.13 -14.22
N SER A 75 8.66 0.72 -14.88
CA SER A 75 7.77 1.68 -14.23
C SER A 75 6.86 1.02 -13.20
N PHE A 76 6.36 -0.19 -13.50
CA PHE A 76 5.58 -0.98 -12.53
C PHE A 76 6.46 -1.37 -11.33
N LEU A 77 7.67 -1.90 -11.58
CA LEU A 77 8.59 -2.27 -10.51
C LEU A 77 9.02 -1.08 -9.66
N ALA A 78 9.31 0.07 -10.26
CA ALA A 78 9.59 1.30 -9.51
C ALA A 78 8.37 1.73 -8.68
N GLY A 79 7.17 1.64 -9.25
CA GLY A 79 5.90 1.88 -8.55
C GLY A 79 5.67 0.94 -7.38
N LEU A 80 6.15 -0.30 -7.42
CA LEU A 80 6.06 -1.26 -6.32
C LEU A 80 7.17 -1.06 -5.27
N VAL A 81 8.43 -1.01 -5.72
CA VAL A 81 9.61 -1.05 -4.87
C VAL A 81 9.81 0.25 -4.10
N LEU A 82 9.61 1.41 -4.75
CA LEU A 82 9.85 2.69 -4.08
C LEU A 82 8.89 2.91 -2.88
N PRO A 83 7.56 2.72 -3.02
CA PRO A 83 6.64 2.82 -1.89
C PRO A 83 6.85 1.73 -0.84
N LEU A 84 7.30 0.53 -1.23
CA LEU A 84 7.70 -0.52 -0.29
C LEU A 84 8.85 -0.07 0.60
N LEU A 85 9.91 0.49 0.00
CA LEU A 85 11.05 0.99 0.76
C LEU A 85 10.68 2.19 1.64
N LEU A 86 9.82 3.09 1.15
CA LEU A 86 9.34 4.23 1.95
C LEU A 86 8.45 3.78 3.12
N GLY A 87 7.54 2.83 2.90
CA GLY A 87 6.71 2.24 3.96
C GLY A 87 7.56 1.51 5.00
N ALA A 88 8.54 0.72 4.56
CA ALA A 88 9.47 0.04 5.46
C ALA A 88 10.32 1.04 6.27
N ALA A 89 10.85 2.08 5.62
CA ALA A 89 11.61 3.13 6.30
C ALA A 89 10.75 3.88 7.35
N LEU A 90 9.51 4.21 7.00
CA LEU A 90 8.56 4.85 7.92
C LEU A 90 8.25 3.94 9.13
N SER A 91 8.03 2.65 8.88
CA SER A 91 7.79 1.64 9.91
C SER A 91 8.97 1.47 10.86
N LEU A 92 10.19 1.41 10.31
CA LEU A 92 11.41 1.32 11.09
C LEU A 92 11.65 2.59 11.92
N ALA A 93 11.44 3.78 11.34
CA ALA A 93 11.58 5.03 12.07
C ALA A 93 10.58 5.12 13.24
N PHE A 94 9.33 4.70 13.02
CA PHE A 94 8.31 4.63 14.07
C PHE A 94 8.69 3.65 15.19
N GLN A 95 9.11 2.43 14.84
CA GLN A 95 9.55 1.44 15.84
C GLN A 95 10.77 1.93 16.63
N ALA A 96 11.72 2.60 15.97
CA ALA A 96 12.90 3.19 16.59
C ALA A 96 12.61 4.47 17.40
N GLN A 97 11.35 4.89 17.51
CA GLN A 97 10.93 6.11 18.23
C GLN A 97 11.59 7.40 17.72
N LEU A 98 12.00 7.43 16.45
CA LEU A 98 12.64 8.58 15.81
C LEU A 98 11.59 9.57 15.29
N GLN A 99 10.91 10.28 16.20
CA GLN A 99 9.73 11.11 15.91
C GLN A 99 9.93 12.06 14.72
N SER A 100 11.02 12.84 14.71
CA SER A 100 11.31 13.78 13.61
C SER A 100 11.50 13.08 12.26
N ALA A 101 12.09 11.88 12.24
CA ALA A 101 12.27 11.11 11.03
C ALA A 101 10.94 10.50 10.55
N THR A 102 10.12 9.98 11.48
CA THR A 102 8.77 9.48 11.19
C THR A 102 7.90 10.57 10.58
N GLU A 103 7.88 11.77 11.15
CA GLU A 103 7.13 12.92 10.64
C GLU A 103 7.62 13.35 9.26
N ALA A 104 8.94 13.51 9.09
CA ALA A 104 9.53 13.90 7.81
C ALA A 104 9.23 12.87 6.71
N LEU A 105 9.36 11.58 7.01
CA LEU A 105 9.03 10.50 6.08
C LEU A 105 7.55 10.47 5.76
N PHE A 106 6.68 10.61 6.76
CA PHE A 106 5.22 10.58 6.57
C PHE A 106 4.75 11.75 5.71
N PHE A 107 5.05 13.00 6.11
CA PHE A 107 4.60 14.19 5.38
C PHE A 107 5.29 14.35 4.03
N GLY A 108 6.58 13.98 3.93
CA GLY A 108 7.31 13.96 2.67
C GLY A 108 6.73 12.96 1.69
N THR A 109 6.45 11.74 2.14
CA THR A 109 5.82 10.69 1.32
C THR A 109 4.38 11.06 0.97
N LEU A 110 3.61 11.68 1.88
CA LEU A 110 2.26 12.16 1.62
C LEU A 110 2.24 13.20 0.49
N LEU A 111 3.08 14.22 0.58
CA LEU A 111 3.20 15.26 -0.44
C LEU A 111 3.62 14.64 -1.78
N ALA A 112 4.65 13.79 -1.77
CA ALA A 112 5.10 13.08 -2.96
C ALA A 112 3.98 12.22 -3.56
N ALA A 113 3.22 11.47 -2.75
CA ALA A 113 2.19 10.56 -3.20
C ALA A 113 1.00 11.29 -3.84
N VAL A 114 0.58 12.44 -3.30
CA VAL A 114 -0.47 13.28 -3.89
C VAL A 114 -0.02 13.81 -5.26
N LEU A 115 1.24 14.25 -5.37
CA LEU A 115 1.79 14.84 -6.59
C LEU A 115 2.20 13.80 -7.65
N LEU A 116 2.65 12.62 -7.24
CA LEU A 116 3.06 11.49 -8.10
C LEU A 116 1.85 10.58 -8.42
N PRO A 117 1.93 9.62 -9.36
CA PRO A 117 0.79 8.75 -9.67
C PRO A 117 0.64 7.62 -8.63
N ALA A 118 0.50 7.97 -7.34
CA ALA A 118 0.36 7.00 -6.25
C ALA A 118 -0.99 6.24 -6.29
N HIS A 119 -1.96 6.72 -7.07
CA HIS A 119 -3.20 5.99 -7.35
C HIS A 119 -3.02 4.68 -8.14
N ARG A 120 -1.81 4.40 -8.62
CA ARG A 120 -1.49 3.12 -9.25
C ARG A 120 -1.51 2.00 -8.22
N PRO A 121 -2.11 0.84 -8.53
CA PRO A 121 -2.29 -0.22 -7.56
C PRO A 121 -0.98 -0.81 -7.05
N GLU A 122 0.07 -0.86 -7.88
CA GLU A 122 1.40 -1.30 -7.45
C GLU A 122 2.00 -0.39 -6.37
N CYS A 123 1.70 0.91 -6.40
CA CYS A 123 2.16 1.86 -5.38
C CYS A 123 1.48 1.61 -4.04
N LEU A 124 0.16 1.39 -4.06
CA LEU A 124 -0.58 1.06 -2.84
C LEU A 124 -0.12 -0.29 -2.28
N LEU A 125 0.04 -1.31 -3.12
CA LEU A 125 0.55 -2.61 -2.70
C LEU A 125 1.93 -2.49 -2.05
N GLY A 126 2.86 -1.79 -2.71
CA GLY A 126 4.21 -1.59 -2.20
C GLY A 126 4.20 -0.95 -0.81
N PHE A 127 3.51 0.18 -0.68
CA PHE A 127 3.38 0.90 0.60
C PHE A 127 2.78 0.02 1.71
N VAL A 128 1.68 -0.68 1.42
CA VAL A 128 1.02 -1.56 2.40
C VAL A 128 1.96 -2.67 2.85
N LEU A 129 2.63 -3.36 1.91
CA LEU A 129 3.61 -4.40 2.24
C LEU A 129 4.75 -3.89 3.13
N GLY A 130 5.26 -2.68 2.86
CA GLY A 130 6.30 -2.06 3.66
C GLY A 130 5.85 -1.71 5.09
N MET A 131 4.55 -1.54 5.30
CA MET A 131 3.96 -1.14 6.60
C MET A 131 3.40 -2.32 7.40
N SER A 132 3.14 -3.47 6.76
CA SER A 132 2.37 -4.58 7.34
C SER A 132 2.95 -5.15 8.63
N TRP A 133 4.27 -5.22 8.77
CA TRP A 133 4.89 -5.77 9.99
C TRP A 133 4.65 -4.90 11.23
N THR A 134 4.48 -3.59 11.06
CA THR A 134 4.37 -2.64 12.20
C THR A 134 2.92 -2.23 12.47
N PHE A 135 2.12 -2.10 11.41
CA PHE A 135 0.76 -1.54 11.50
C PHE A 135 -0.33 -2.49 11.00
N GLY A 136 0.04 -3.73 10.63
CA GLY A 136 -0.83 -4.63 9.90
C GLY A 136 -1.14 -4.13 8.49
N ALA A 137 -1.92 -4.91 7.73
CA ALA A 137 -2.28 -4.53 6.36
C ALA A 137 -3.42 -3.51 6.29
N LEU A 138 -4.36 -3.55 7.23
CA LEU A 138 -5.63 -2.83 7.10
C LEU A 138 -5.45 -1.31 7.24
N LEU A 139 -4.73 -0.86 8.29
CA LEU A 139 -4.50 0.56 8.54
C LEU A 139 -3.78 1.28 7.37
N PRO A 140 -2.63 0.78 6.86
CA PRO A 140 -1.97 1.40 5.71
C PRO A 140 -2.79 1.27 4.43
N THR A 141 -3.65 0.26 4.28
CA THR A 141 -4.57 0.17 3.13
C THR A 141 -5.61 1.30 3.17
N LEU A 142 -6.18 1.60 4.33
CA LEU A 142 -7.15 2.69 4.49
C LEU A 142 -6.50 4.05 4.23
N ILE A 143 -5.37 4.33 4.90
CA ILE A 143 -4.68 5.62 4.77
C ILE A 143 -4.09 5.76 3.35
N GLY A 144 -3.38 4.73 2.87
CA GLY A 144 -2.83 4.72 1.52
C GLY A 144 -3.90 4.82 0.44
N GLY A 145 -5.06 4.18 0.63
CA GLY A 145 -6.20 4.27 -0.27
C GLY A 145 -6.79 5.68 -0.35
N LEU A 146 -6.87 6.38 0.78
CA LEU A 146 -7.28 7.79 0.81
C LEU A 146 -6.29 8.68 0.04
N ILE A 147 -4.99 8.50 0.26
CA ILE A 147 -3.93 9.25 -0.44
C ILE A 147 -3.94 8.94 -1.94
N ALA A 148 -4.07 7.67 -2.31
CA ALA A 148 -4.22 7.22 -3.68
C ALA A 148 -5.44 7.87 -4.36
N SER A 149 -6.57 7.96 -3.65
CA SER A 149 -7.79 8.62 -4.15
C SER A 149 -7.56 10.12 -4.39
N ALA A 150 -6.89 10.80 -3.45
CA ALA A 150 -6.51 12.20 -3.62
C ALA A 150 -5.57 12.42 -4.83
N SER A 151 -4.55 11.56 -4.99
CA SER A 151 -3.65 11.56 -6.15
C SER A 151 -4.41 11.40 -7.47
N TRP A 152 -5.39 10.50 -7.53
CA TRP A 152 -6.23 10.29 -8.71
C TRP A 152 -7.11 11.51 -9.01
N LEU A 153 -7.75 12.08 -7.99
CA LEU A 153 -8.61 13.25 -8.12
C LEU A 153 -7.82 14.45 -8.67
N LEU A 154 -6.69 14.79 -8.04
CA LEU A 154 -5.83 15.90 -8.46
C LEU A 154 -5.43 15.79 -9.93
N ARG A 155 -4.98 14.59 -10.35
CA ARG A 155 -4.55 14.34 -11.73
C ARG A 155 -5.70 14.32 -12.72
N SER A 156 -6.89 13.94 -12.29
CA SER A 156 -8.08 13.93 -13.14
C SER A 156 -8.57 15.36 -13.39
N VAL A 157 -8.58 16.20 -12.34
CA VAL A 157 -8.87 17.63 -12.46
C VAL A 157 -7.85 18.34 -13.33
N ALA A 158 -6.55 18.10 -13.13
CA ALA A 158 -5.49 18.72 -13.93
C ALA A 158 -5.61 18.37 -15.43
N ARG A 159 -5.84 17.09 -15.76
CA ARG A 159 -6.06 16.65 -17.15
C ARG A 159 -7.31 17.26 -17.75
N TRP A 160 -8.40 17.33 -16.97
CA TRP A 160 -9.63 17.96 -17.42
C TRP A 160 -9.42 19.43 -17.76
N ALA A 161 -8.80 20.20 -16.85
CA ALA A 161 -8.50 21.62 -17.04
C ALA A 161 -7.64 21.86 -18.29
N TRP A 162 -6.58 21.07 -18.50
CA TRP A 162 -5.75 21.16 -19.71
C TRP A 162 -6.53 20.83 -20.99
N SER A 163 -7.44 19.86 -20.95
CA SER A 163 -8.26 19.52 -22.11
C SER A 163 -9.26 20.63 -22.46
N VAL A 164 -9.73 21.40 -21.48
CA VAL A 164 -10.63 22.54 -21.70
C VAL A 164 -9.84 23.74 -22.23
N ALA A 165 -8.68 24.04 -21.64
CA ALA A 165 -7.82 25.14 -22.08
C ALA A 165 -7.27 24.94 -23.49
N GLY A 166 -6.96 23.70 -23.90
CA GLY A 166 -6.51 23.39 -25.27
C GLY A 166 -7.61 23.39 -26.33
N ARG A 167 -8.88 23.58 -25.95
CA ARG A 167 -10.03 23.72 -26.85
C ARG A 167 -10.53 25.17 -26.99
N ALA A 168 -9.94 26.11 -26.25
CA ALA A 168 -10.20 27.55 -26.32
C ALA A 168 -9.09 28.23 -27.12
#